data_AF-A0ABD0RJC0-F1
#
_entry.id   AF-A0ABD0RJC0-F1
#
_cell.length_a   1.000
_cell.length_b   1.000
_cell.length_c   1.000
_cell.angle_alpha   90.00
_cell.angle_beta   90.00
_cell.angle_gamma   90.00
#
_symmetry.space_group_name_H-M   'P 1'
#
loop_
_entity.id
_entity.type
_entity.pdbx_description
1 polymer ?
#
loop_
_entity_poly.entity_id
_entity_poly.type
_entity_poly.pdbx_seq_one_letter_code
_entity_poly.pdbx_strand_id
1 'polypeptide(L)'
;MGIFSILEEECMFPKATDTSFKNKLHDQHLGKNSAFQKPKPNKGKAEAHFSLVHYAGTVDYNISGWLDKNKDPLNESVVQLYQKSSVKLLAHLYASFASAEAGKSCRNIR
;
A
#
# COMPACT_ATOMS: atom_id res chain seq x y z
N MET A 1 -13.88 -3.58 7.36
CA MET A 1 -12.87 -2.96 6.47
C MET A 1 -11.83 -4.00 6.12
N GLY A 2 -11.40 -4.09 4.86
CA GLY A 2 -10.37 -5.04 4.44
C GLY A 2 -8.95 -4.52 4.64
N ILE A 3 -7.95 -5.39 4.44
CA ILE A 3 -6.53 -5.06 4.57
C ILE A 3 -6.13 -3.91 3.63
N PHE A 4 -6.50 -3.99 2.34
CA PHE A 4 -6.19 -2.95 1.35
C PHE A 4 -6.88 -1.62 1.66
N SER A 5 -8.13 -1.64 2.13
CA SER A 5 -8.84 -0.40 2.50
C SER A 5 -8.14 0.33 3.65
N ILE A 6 -7.65 -0.42 4.66
CA ILE A 6 -6.87 0.18 5.76
C ILE A 6 -5.54 0.74 5.24
N LEU A 7 -4.90 0.07 4.28
CA LEU A 7 -3.65 0.53 3.69
C LEU A 7 -3.85 1.85 2.92
N GLU A 8 -4.89 1.93 2.09
CA GLU A 8 -5.26 3.13 1.35
C GLU A 8 -5.56 4.31 2.29
N GLU A 9 -6.31 4.05 3.37
CA GLU A 9 -6.62 5.05 4.38
C GLU A 9 -5.34 5.56 5.08
N GLU A 10 -4.46 4.67 5.53
CA GLU A 10 -3.20 5.06 6.19
C GLU A 10 -2.25 5.79 5.24
N CYS A 11 -2.25 5.49 3.94
CA CYS A 11 -1.46 6.22 2.95
C CYS A 11 -1.88 7.70 2.81
N MET A 12 -3.11 8.05 3.15
CA MET A 12 -3.59 9.45 3.13
C MET A 12 -3.08 10.27 4.32
N PHE A 13 -2.61 9.62 5.39
CA PHE A 13 -2.10 10.31 6.58
C PHE A 13 -0.60 10.58 6.46
N PRO A 14 -0.16 11.86 6.50
CA PRO A 14 1.25 12.21 6.29
C PRO A 14 2.18 11.72 7.40
N LYS A 15 1.63 11.35 8.58
CA LYS A 15 2.37 10.84 9.74
C LYS A 15 2.10 9.37 10.04
N ALA A 16 1.36 8.66 9.18
CA ALA A 16 1.18 7.23 9.35
C ALA A 16 2.52 6.51 9.16
N THR A 17 2.72 5.45 9.93
CA THR A 17 3.90 4.60 9.90
C THR A 17 3.46 3.16 9.72
N ASP A 18 4.35 2.28 9.28
CA ASP A 18 4.01 0.85 9.15
C ASP A 18 3.52 0.28 10.49
N THR A 19 3.98 0.83 11.62
CA THR A 19 3.51 0.49 12.97
C THR A 19 2.05 0.91 13.21
N SER A 20 1.62 2.11 12.76
CA SER A 20 0.21 2.51 12.89
C SER A 20 -0.69 1.63 12.04
N PHE A 21 -0.26 1.33 10.81
CA PHE A 21 -0.94 0.38 9.93
C PHE A 21 -1.07 -1.02 10.54
N LYS A 22 0.01 -1.55 11.12
CA LYS A 22 0.02 -2.81 11.87
C LYS A 22 -1.05 -2.84 12.95
N ASN A 23 -1.07 -1.82 13.80
CA ASN A 23 -1.96 -1.79 14.95
C ASN A 23 -3.42 -1.78 14.50
N LYS A 24 -3.77 -0.95 13.51
CA LYS A 24 -5.12 -0.96 12.89
C LYS A 24 -5.48 -2.32 12.30
N LEU A 25 -4.56 -3.00 11.62
CA LEU A 25 -4.80 -4.33 11.07
C LEU A 25 -5.13 -5.34 12.18
N HIS A 26 -4.33 -5.37 13.25
CA HIS A 26 -4.54 -6.27 14.38
C HIS A 26 -5.86 -5.97 15.10
N ASP A 27 -6.16 -4.71 15.41
CA ASP A 27 -7.40 -4.31 16.11
C ASP A 27 -8.67 -4.67 15.31
N GLN A 28 -8.59 -4.61 13.98
CA GLN A 28 -9.72 -4.91 13.11
C GLN A 28 -9.89 -6.39 12.78
N HIS A 29 -8.82 -7.18 12.70
CA HIS A 29 -8.89 -8.54 12.17
C HIS A 29 -8.55 -9.63 13.20
N LEU A 30 -7.69 -9.35 14.17
CA LEU A 30 -7.24 -10.35 15.12
C LEU A 30 -8.40 -10.79 16.02
N GLY A 31 -8.66 -12.10 16.06
CA GLY A 31 -9.75 -12.70 16.85
C GLY A 31 -11.15 -12.53 16.26
N LYS A 32 -11.31 -11.70 15.22
CA LYS A 32 -12.57 -11.52 14.48
C LYS A 32 -12.60 -12.29 13.16
N ASN A 33 -11.45 -12.47 12.53
CA ASN A 33 -11.29 -13.18 11.27
C ASN A 33 -10.38 -14.40 11.46
N SER A 34 -10.90 -15.60 11.20
CA SER A 34 -10.15 -16.87 11.34
C SER A 34 -8.96 -16.99 10.38
N ALA A 35 -9.00 -16.28 9.25
CA ALA A 35 -7.91 -16.26 8.28
C ALA A 35 -6.73 -15.40 8.75
N PHE A 36 -6.94 -14.43 9.66
CA PHE A 36 -5.90 -13.52 10.13
C PHE A 36 -5.27 -14.01 11.43
N GLN A 37 -3.97 -14.31 11.41
CA GLN A 37 -3.28 -14.93 12.53
C GLN A 37 -2.03 -14.14 12.93
N LYS A 38 -1.59 -14.35 14.17
CA LYS A 38 -0.26 -13.91 14.60
C LYS A 38 0.81 -14.74 13.90
N PRO A 39 1.91 -14.11 13.46
CA PRO A 39 2.97 -14.83 12.79
C PRO A 39 3.66 -15.80 13.75
N LYS A 40 3.97 -16.99 13.24
CA LYS A 40 4.70 -18.00 14.00
C LYS A 40 6.19 -17.65 13.93
N PRO A 41 6.85 -17.33 15.05
CA PRO A 41 8.27 -17.03 15.04
C PRO A 41 9.06 -18.30 14.71
N ASN A 42 9.50 -18.44 13.47
CA ASN A 42 10.42 -19.50 13.05
C ASN A 42 11.85 -18.96 13.02
N LYS A 43 12.76 -19.63 13.72
CA LYS A 43 14.20 -19.34 13.68
C LYS A 43 14.67 -19.37 12.22
N GLY A 44 15.19 -18.24 11.73
CA GLY A 44 15.74 -18.09 10.38
C GLY A 44 14.81 -17.46 9.33
N LYS A 45 13.56 -17.12 9.65
CA LYS A 45 12.69 -16.34 8.74
C LYS A 45 12.76 -14.84 9.03
N ALA A 46 12.58 -14.04 7.98
CA ALA A 46 12.46 -12.58 8.10
C ALA A 46 11.30 -12.19 9.03
N GLU A 47 11.43 -11.03 9.69
CA GLU A 47 10.42 -10.52 10.60
C GLU A 47 9.06 -10.38 9.89
N ALA A 48 8.06 -11.11 10.38
CA ALA A 48 6.70 -11.06 9.89
C ALA A 48 5.81 -10.37 10.92
N HIS A 49 4.84 -9.60 10.43
CA HIS A 49 3.98 -8.74 11.23
C HIS A 49 2.55 -9.30 11.39
N PHE A 50 2.10 -10.07 10.41
CA PHE A 50 0.86 -10.86 10.46
C PHE A 50 0.98 -12.07 9.53
N SER A 51 0.10 -13.05 9.70
CA SER A 51 -0.03 -14.18 8.78
C SER A 51 -1.45 -14.31 8.28
N LEU A 52 -1.60 -14.74 7.02
CA LEU A 52 -2.90 -14.96 6.39
C LEU A 52 -3.00 -16.41 5.94
N VAL A 53 -4.13 -17.05 6.27
CA VAL A 53 -4.43 -18.41 5.82
C VAL A 53 -5.04 -18.34 4.42
N HIS A 54 -4.28 -18.75 3.41
CA HIS A 54 -4.74 -18.91 2.04
C HIS A 54 -5.13 -20.37 1.77
N TYR A 55 -5.81 -20.61 0.65
CA TYR A 55 -6.18 -21.96 0.23
C TYR A 55 -4.98 -22.92 0.14
N ALA A 56 -3.82 -22.41 -0.28
CA ALA A 56 -2.58 -23.17 -0.45
C ALA A 56 -1.71 -23.23 0.83
N GLY A 57 -2.16 -22.62 1.92
CA GLY A 57 -1.44 -22.58 3.19
C GLY A 57 -1.30 -21.17 3.79
N THR A 58 -0.63 -21.10 4.93
CA THR A 58 -0.39 -19.86 5.67
C THR A 58 0.82 -19.12 5.13
N VAL A 59 0.65 -17.84 4.82
CA VAL A 59 1.72 -16.95 4.37
C VAL A 59 2.01 -15.91 5.45
N ASP A 60 3.28 -15.75 5.77
CA ASP A 60 3.77 -14.76 6.73
C ASP A 60 4.11 -13.45 5.98
N TYR A 61 3.47 -12.34 6.35
CA TYR A 61 3.61 -11.05 5.67
C TYR A 61 4.46 -10.07 6.49
N ASN A 62 5.41 -9.43 5.82
CA ASN A 62 6.13 -8.28 6.34
C ASN A 62 5.56 -6.99 5.73
N ILE A 63 5.11 -6.06 6.57
CA ILE A 63 4.50 -4.78 6.18
C ILE A 63 5.51 -3.63 6.05
N SER A 64 6.79 -3.84 6.34
CA SER A 64 7.81 -2.79 6.26
C SER A 64 7.87 -2.20 4.85
N GLY A 65 7.72 -0.87 4.78
CA GLY A 65 7.71 -0.08 3.55
C GLY A 65 6.44 -0.24 2.71
N TRP A 66 5.36 -0.84 3.23
CA TRP A 66 4.11 -0.96 2.47
C TRP A 66 3.47 0.39 2.21
N LEU A 67 3.49 1.30 3.20
CA LEU A 67 2.93 2.64 3.02
C LEU A 67 3.67 3.41 1.93
N ASP A 68 5.00 3.37 1.92
CA ASP A 68 5.81 4.09 0.93
C ASP A 68 5.67 3.48 -0.47
N LYS A 69 5.69 2.14 -0.57
CA LYS A 69 5.45 1.43 -1.84
C LYS A 69 4.06 1.73 -2.42
N ASN A 70 3.06 1.92 -1.57
CA ASN A 70 1.69 2.19 -2.00
C ASN A 70 1.42 3.68 -2.28
N LYS A 71 2.26 4.59 -1.76
CA LYS A 71 2.18 6.03 -2.06
C LYS A 71 2.67 6.36 -3.48
N ASP A 72 3.51 5.51 -4.07
CA ASP A 72 4.14 5.72 -5.38
C ASP A 72 4.67 7.16 -5.56
N PRO A 73 5.55 7.66 -4.66
CA PRO A 73 5.99 9.05 -4.69
C PRO A 73 6.87 9.30 -5.92
N LEU A 74 6.27 9.84 -6.97
CA LEU A 74 6.97 10.24 -8.17
C LEU A 74 7.40 11.71 -8.06
N ASN A 75 8.61 11.98 -8.53
CA ASN A 75 9.13 13.35 -8.57
C ASN A 75 8.37 14.15 -9.62
N GLU A 76 7.58 15.12 -9.17
CA GLU A 76 6.75 15.95 -10.04
C GLU A 76 7.55 16.71 -11.10
N SER A 77 8.77 17.16 -10.78
CA SER A 77 9.63 17.87 -11.73
C SER A 77 10.09 16.96 -12.88
N VAL A 78 10.37 15.68 -12.57
CA VAL A 78 10.74 14.68 -13.58
C VAL A 78 9.53 14.30 -14.44
N VAL A 79 8.35 14.17 -13.83
CA VAL A 79 7.10 13.92 -14.56
C VAL A 79 6.81 15.05 -15.56
N GLN A 80 6.94 16.31 -15.13
CA GLN A 80 6.75 17.48 -16.01
C GLN A 80 7.76 17.51 -17.16
N LEU A 81 9.01 17.07 -16.92
CA LEU A 81 10.01 16.95 -17.98
C LEU A 81 9.63 15.89 -19.01
N TYR A 82 9.14 14.73 -18.56
CA TYR A 82 8.71 13.65 -19.46
C TYR A 82 7.47 14.00 -20.28
N GLN A 83 6.54 14.76 -19.70
CA GLN A 83 5.39 15.32 -20.41
C GLN A 83 5.79 16.26 -21.55
N LYS A 84 6.92 16.97 -21.42
CA LYS A 84 7.47 17.89 -22.42
C LYS A 84 8.60 17.29 -23.26
N SER A 85 8.81 15.98 -23.18
CA SER A 85 9.89 15.31 -23.92
C SER A 85 9.68 15.42 -25.43
N SER A 86 10.78 15.54 -26.17
CA SER A 86 10.80 15.46 -27.64
C SER A 86 10.47 14.06 -28.16
N VAL A 87 10.55 13.02 -27.31
CA VAL A 87 10.16 11.65 -27.64
C VAL A 87 8.65 11.48 -27.46
N LYS A 88 7.92 11.41 -28.57
CA LYS A 88 6.45 11.32 -28.59
C LYS A 88 5.88 10.19 -27.72
N LEU A 89 6.53 9.02 -27.71
CA LEU A 89 6.11 7.88 -26.88
C LEU A 89 6.19 8.20 -25.38
N LEU A 90 7.28 8.84 -24.95
CA LEU A 90 7.50 9.19 -23.55
C LEU A 90 6.50 10.24 -23.08
N ALA A 91 6.25 11.27 -23.89
CA ALA A 91 5.23 12.27 -23.59
C ALA A 91 3.82 11.67 -23.52
N HIS A 92 3.51 10.68 -24.38
CA HIS A 92 2.22 9.99 -24.36
C HIS A 92 2.02 9.14 -23.09
N LEU A 93 3.06 8.43 -22.63
CA LEU A 93 3.00 7.62 -21.41
C LEU A 93 2.75 8.46 -20.15
N TYR A 94 3.29 9.68 -20.10
CA TYR A 94 3.15 10.58 -18.94
C TYR A 94 2.03 11.63 -19.10
N ALA A 95 1.24 11.57 -20.17
CA ALA A 95 0.18 12.55 -20.46
C ALA A 95 -0.90 12.61 -19.37
N SER A 96 -1.28 11.46 -18.78
CA SER A 96 -2.28 11.37 -17.71
C SER A 96 -1.68 11.41 -16.30
N PHE A 97 -0.35 11.53 -16.19
CA PHE A 97 0.34 11.51 -14.89
C PHE A 97 0.17 12.82 -14.10
N ALA A 98 -0.37 13.87 -14.73
CA ALA A 98 -0.84 15.05 -14.03
C ALA A 98 -2.20 14.73 -13.38
N SER A 99 -2.27 14.83 -12.05
CA SER A 99 -3.49 14.80 -11.18
C SER A 99 -3.65 13.59 -10.24
N ALA A 100 -2.59 12.89 -9.81
CA ALA A 100 -2.72 11.95 -8.70
C ALA A 100 -2.84 12.65 -7.32
N GLU A 101 -2.32 13.88 -7.18
CA GLU A 101 -2.28 14.61 -5.91
C GLU A 101 -3.47 15.56 -5.68
N ALA A 102 -4.28 15.86 -6.71
CA ALA A 102 -5.44 16.76 -6.58
C ALA A 102 -6.82 16.06 -6.60
N GLY A 103 -6.85 14.73 -6.75
CA GLY A 103 -8.06 14.01 -7.19
C GLY A 103 -8.34 12.65 -6.55
N LYS A 104 -7.85 12.36 -5.34
CA LYS A 104 -8.38 11.22 -4.54
C LYS A 104 -9.65 11.57 -3.75
N SER A 105 -10.27 12.72 -4.02
CA SER A 105 -11.66 12.98 -3.63
C SER A 105 -12.58 12.38 -4.71
N CYS A 106 -13.37 11.39 -4.30
CA CYS A 106 -14.44 10.76 -5.08
C CYS A 106 -13.99 9.81 -6.21
N ARG A 107 -13.54 8.59 -5.85
CA ARG A 107 -13.98 7.40 -6.59
C ARG A 107 -15.10 6.75 -5.79
N ASN A 108 -16.34 7.12 -6.12
CA ASN A 108 -17.53 6.39 -5.72
C ASN A 108 -17.37 4.93 -6.15
N ILE A 109 -17.20 4.04 -5.18
CA ILE A 109 -17.37 2.61 -5.37
C ILE A 109 -18.88 2.38 -5.45
N ARG A 110 -19.35 2.02 -6.65
CA ARG A 110 -20.66 1.42 -6.86
C ARG A 110 -20.46 -0.08 -7.03
#